data_AF-A0A8T3E6D9-F1
#
_entry.id   AF-A0A8T3E6D9-F1
#
_cell.length_a   1.000
_cell.length_b   1.000
_cell.length_c   1.000
_cell.angle_alpha   90.00
_cell.angle_beta   90.00
_cell.angle_gamma   90.00
#
_symmetry.space_group_name_H-M   'P 1'
#
loop_
_entity.id
_entity.type
_entity.pdbx_description
1 polymer ?
#
loop_
_entity_poly.entity_id
_entity_poly.type
_entity_poly.pdbx_seq_one_letter_code
_entity_poly.pdbx_strand_id
1 'polypeptide(L)'
;MGRSSKDKRDIYYRLAKEEGWRARSAFKLLQLDEEFSLFKGVRRAVDLCAAPGSWSQVLSRKLRGKKEESEDVKIVAVDLQAMAPLPGVTQIQGDITKITTAQEIIRHFEGQPADLVVCDGAPDVTGLHDVDEYIQAQLLLAALNITTHVLKPGGTFVAKIFRGKDVTLLYSQLKVFFSGVTCAKPRSSRNSSIEAFVVCENYSPPEGYVPNMSNPLLDHCYDVDFNQLEGPNRIIVPFLACGDLSAFDSDRTYPLQLDPSKEYRYTPPTQPPIRPPYQQACHLRKNNLLAKEDSPSVPLDGAFSALHLSANQDCNTAGQPSREMADQEVTKC
;
A
#
# COMPACT_ATOMS: atom_id res chain seq x y z
N MET A 1 -14.95 20.06 25.51
CA MET A 1 -14.33 19.35 26.65
C MET A 1 -15.24 18.21 27.12
N GLY A 2 -14.71 16.98 27.05
CA GLY A 2 -14.97 15.79 27.87
C GLY A 2 -16.38 15.37 28.34
N ARG A 3 -16.81 14.16 27.91
CA ARG A 3 -17.29 13.11 28.83
C ARG A 3 -16.70 11.74 28.44
N SER A 4 -15.72 11.31 29.24
CA SER A 4 -15.14 9.97 29.43
C SER A 4 -14.49 9.23 28.25
N SER A 5 -13.26 9.63 27.91
CA SER A 5 -12.26 8.76 27.25
C SER A 5 -11.55 7.82 28.24
N LYS A 6 -12.18 7.48 29.38
CA LYS A 6 -11.52 6.81 30.52
C LYS A 6 -11.64 5.29 30.54
N ASP A 7 -12.27 4.66 29.53
CA ASP A 7 -12.37 3.19 29.51
C ASP A 7 -12.23 2.55 28.11
N LYS A 8 -11.19 2.94 27.36
CA LYS A 8 -10.72 2.18 26.17
C LYS A 8 -9.93 0.91 26.56
N ARG A 9 -9.88 0.55 27.86
CA ARG A 9 -9.15 -0.61 28.41
C ARG A 9 -10.13 -1.76 28.59
N ASP A 10 -10.45 -2.41 27.48
CA ASP A 10 -11.29 -3.60 27.57
C ASP A 10 -10.58 -4.76 28.29
N ILE A 11 -11.33 -5.85 28.46
CA ILE A 11 -10.89 -7.01 29.22
C ILE A 11 -9.52 -7.56 28.76
N TYR A 12 -9.28 -7.64 27.45
CA TYR A 12 -8.02 -8.16 26.90
C TYR A 12 -6.84 -7.22 27.12
N TYR A 13 -7.07 -5.91 27.21
CA TYR A 13 -6.02 -4.99 27.64
C TYR A 13 -5.60 -5.23 29.09
N ARG A 14 -6.57 -5.43 29.99
CA ARG A 14 -6.31 -5.69 31.41
C ARG A 14 -5.63 -7.04 31.62
N LEU A 15 -6.17 -8.09 31.00
CA LEU A 15 -5.56 -9.43 31.00
C LEU A 15 -4.13 -9.40 30.44
N ALA A 16 -3.87 -8.61 29.40
CA ALA A 16 -2.51 -8.49 28.87
C ALA A 16 -1.54 -7.93 29.92
N LYS A 17 -1.96 -6.94 30.71
CA LYS A 17 -1.11 -6.40 31.78
C LYS A 17 -0.96 -7.37 32.95
N GLU A 18 -2.03 -8.07 33.33
CA GLU A 18 -2.03 -9.07 34.40
C GLU A 18 -1.14 -10.28 34.07
N GLU A 19 -1.18 -10.77 32.84
CA GLU A 19 -0.39 -11.93 32.38
C GLU A 19 1.00 -11.55 31.79
N GLY A 20 1.34 -10.26 31.85
CA GLY A 20 2.62 -9.73 31.39
C GLY A 20 2.84 -9.83 29.88
N TRP A 21 1.78 -9.78 29.07
CA TRP A 21 1.84 -9.61 27.62
C TRP A 21 2.11 -8.15 27.24
N ARG A 22 2.95 -7.93 26.22
CA ARG A 22 3.25 -6.57 25.73
C ARG A 22 2.02 -5.81 25.24
N ALA A 23 1.12 -6.54 24.57
CA ALA A 23 -0.12 -5.99 24.03
C ALA A 23 -1.24 -7.03 24.07
N ARG A 24 -2.49 -6.54 24.04
CA ARG A 24 -3.71 -7.36 23.96
C ARG A 24 -3.81 -8.23 22.71
N SER A 25 -3.06 -7.91 21.66
CA SER A 25 -3.04 -8.68 20.40
C SER A 25 -2.48 -10.08 20.61
N ALA A 26 -1.74 -10.34 21.70
CA ALA A 26 -1.32 -11.69 22.10
C ALA A 26 -2.50 -12.67 22.14
N PHE A 27 -3.66 -12.25 22.68
CA PHE A 27 -4.86 -13.08 22.75
C PHE A 27 -5.45 -13.44 21.39
N LYS A 28 -5.17 -12.66 20.34
CA LYS A 28 -5.64 -12.99 18.99
C LYS A 28 -4.93 -14.24 18.48
N LEU A 29 -3.60 -14.27 18.59
CA LEU A 29 -2.81 -15.43 18.18
C LEU A 29 -3.08 -16.65 19.06
N LEU A 30 -3.25 -16.47 20.38
CA LEU A 30 -3.62 -17.56 21.29
C LEU A 30 -4.97 -18.19 20.91
N GLN A 31 -5.98 -17.38 20.60
CA GLN A 31 -7.30 -17.86 20.20
C GLN A 31 -7.30 -18.49 18.80
N LEU A 32 -6.43 -18.01 17.90
CA LEU A 32 -6.23 -18.65 16.59
C LEU A 32 -5.53 -20.02 16.77
N ASP A 33 -4.54 -20.13 17.66
CA ASP A 33 -3.91 -21.41 17.97
C ASP A 33 -4.89 -22.42 18.58
N GLU A 34 -5.80 -21.99 19.45
CA GLU A 34 -6.84 -22.85 20.02
C GLU A 34 -7.74 -23.50 18.94
N GLU A 35 -8.07 -22.77 17.88
CA GLU A 35 -8.94 -23.25 16.80
C GLU A 35 -8.17 -24.08 15.76
N PHE A 36 -6.98 -23.62 15.36
CA PHE A 36 -6.24 -24.18 14.22
C PHE A 36 -5.04 -25.05 14.61
N SER A 37 -4.74 -25.19 15.91
CA SER A 37 -3.56 -25.92 16.41
C SER A 37 -2.24 -25.45 15.77
N LEU A 38 -2.10 -24.13 15.60
CA LEU A 38 -1.02 -23.48 14.82
C LEU A 38 0.38 -23.88 15.28
N PHE A 39 0.58 -24.13 16.58
CA PHE A 39 1.91 -24.41 17.14
C PHE A 39 2.33 -25.87 17.09
N LYS A 40 1.44 -26.78 16.64
CA LYS A 40 1.72 -28.22 16.63
C LYS A 40 2.84 -28.55 15.63
N GLY A 41 3.98 -29.00 16.14
CA GLY A 41 5.12 -29.44 15.32
C GLY A 41 5.93 -28.31 14.69
N VAL A 42 5.69 -27.06 15.10
CA VAL A 42 6.45 -25.89 14.65
C VAL A 42 7.78 -25.83 15.40
N ARG A 43 8.88 -25.73 14.65
CA ARG A 43 10.25 -25.53 15.18
C ARG A 43 10.85 -24.20 14.74
N ARG A 44 10.48 -23.71 13.56
CA ARG A 44 10.92 -22.42 13.01
C ARG A 44 9.71 -21.53 12.76
N ALA A 45 9.65 -20.39 13.44
CA ALA A 45 8.57 -19.43 13.28
C ALA A 45 9.10 -18.03 12.92
N VAL A 46 8.40 -17.35 12.01
CA VAL A 46 8.66 -15.94 11.66
C VAL A 46 7.48 -15.08 12.09
N ASP A 47 7.75 -13.97 12.76
CA ASP A 47 6.77 -12.93 13.09
C ASP A 47 7.10 -11.66 12.29
N LEU A 48 6.27 -11.33 11.31
CA LEU A 48 6.43 -10.16 10.43
C LEU A 48 5.63 -8.98 10.97
N CYS A 49 6.16 -7.76 10.81
CA CYS A 49 5.58 -6.54 11.37
C CYS A 49 5.30 -6.71 12.87
N ALA A 50 6.30 -7.23 13.57
CA ALA A 50 6.15 -7.79 14.91
C ALA A 50 5.98 -6.74 16.01
N ALA A 51 6.38 -5.48 15.82
CA ALA A 51 6.40 -4.47 16.87
C ALA A 51 5.01 -4.27 17.49
N PRO A 52 4.88 -4.23 18.84
CA PRO A 52 5.94 -4.20 19.86
C PRO A 52 6.45 -5.59 20.32
N GLY A 53 6.04 -6.68 19.66
CA GLY A 53 6.52 -8.04 19.89
C GLY A 53 5.56 -8.93 20.68
N SER A 54 4.25 -8.64 20.69
CA SER A 54 3.28 -9.45 21.44
C SER A 54 3.08 -10.85 20.85
N TRP A 55 3.10 -11.00 19.52
CA TRP A 55 2.97 -12.30 18.87
C TRP A 55 4.28 -13.10 19.00
N SER A 56 5.43 -12.45 18.81
CA SER A 56 6.76 -12.99 19.14
C SER A 56 6.84 -13.52 20.57
N GLN A 57 6.25 -12.81 21.54
CA GLN A 57 6.20 -13.26 22.93
C GLN A 57 5.34 -14.52 23.09
N VAL A 58 4.20 -14.60 22.38
CA VAL A 58 3.36 -15.81 22.36
C VAL A 58 4.11 -16.99 21.77
N LEU A 59 4.75 -16.80 20.60
CA LEU A 59 5.57 -17.83 19.95
C LEU A 59 6.66 -18.33 20.88
N SER A 60 7.41 -17.44 21.53
CA SER A 60 8.46 -17.80 22.47
C SER A 60 7.94 -18.65 23.63
N ARG A 61 6.87 -18.21 24.30
CA ARG A 61 6.30 -18.93 25.44
C ARG A 61 5.67 -20.27 25.05
N LYS A 62 5.04 -20.36 23.88
CA LYS A 62 4.31 -21.55 23.44
C LYS A 62 5.20 -22.62 22.80
N LEU A 63 6.16 -22.21 21.97
CA LEU A 63 7.02 -23.15 21.23
C LEU A 63 8.19 -23.65 22.09
N ARG A 64 8.78 -22.80 22.94
CA ARG A 64 9.91 -23.21 23.81
C ARG A 64 9.44 -23.90 25.10
N GLY A 65 8.19 -23.67 25.50
CA GLY A 65 7.61 -24.23 26.73
C GLY A 65 8.33 -23.75 28.00
N LYS A 66 8.28 -24.56 29.06
CA LYS A 66 8.95 -24.27 30.36
C LYS A 66 10.44 -24.65 30.39
N LYS A 67 10.95 -25.33 29.37
CA LYS A 67 12.37 -25.69 29.28
C LYS A 67 13.07 -24.57 28.53
N GLU A 68 13.82 -23.76 29.25
CA GLU A 68 14.57 -22.61 28.69
C GLU A 68 15.61 -23.02 27.62
N GLU A 69 15.88 -24.31 27.45
CA GLU A 69 16.90 -24.88 26.58
C GLU A 69 16.34 -25.85 25.52
N SER A 70 15.15 -25.58 24.96
CA SER A 70 14.79 -26.22 23.68
C SER A 70 15.60 -25.56 22.56
N GLU A 71 16.86 -25.99 22.38
CA GLU A 71 17.78 -25.49 21.34
C GLU A 71 17.23 -25.67 19.92
N ASP A 72 16.26 -26.56 19.73
CA ASP A 72 15.66 -26.87 18.43
C ASP A 72 14.67 -25.82 17.91
N VAL A 73 14.23 -24.88 18.76
CA VAL A 73 13.21 -23.89 18.38
C VAL A 73 13.85 -22.54 18.05
N LYS A 74 13.62 -22.07 16.82
CA LYS A 74 14.12 -20.79 16.33
C LYS A 74 12.97 -19.86 15.97
N ILE A 75 13.00 -18.65 16.52
CA ILE A 75 11.97 -17.65 16.28
C ILE A 75 12.67 -16.38 15.79
N VAL A 76 12.24 -15.88 14.64
CA VAL A 76 12.74 -14.63 14.06
C VAL A 76 11.60 -13.63 13.98
N ALA A 77 11.77 -12.45 14.54
CA ALA A 77 10.81 -11.37 14.50
C ALA A 77 11.37 -10.22 13.67
N VAL A 78 10.57 -9.70 12.75
CA VAL A 78 10.97 -8.67 11.79
C VAL A 78 10.04 -7.48 11.91
N ASP A 79 10.60 -6.29 12.07
CA ASP A 79 9.84 -5.04 12.01
C ASP A 79 10.75 -3.89 11.55
N LEU A 80 10.18 -2.83 10.98
CA LEU A 80 10.89 -1.58 10.70
C LEU A 80 11.29 -0.86 11.99
N GLN A 81 10.47 -1.00 13.04
CA GLN A 81 10.66 -0.40 14.35
C GLN A 81 11.51 -1.32 15.23
N ALA A 82 12.42 -0.72 16.00
CA ALA A 82 13.14 -1.43 17.04
C ALA A 82 12.18 -1.94 18.12
N MET A 83 12.40 -3.17 18.58
CA MET A 83 11.64 -3.79 19.66
C MET A 83 12.54 -4.01 20.87
N ALA A 84 11.95 -3.97 22.08
CA ALA A 84 12.67 -4.42 23.26
C ALA A 84 13.00 -5.92 23.13
N PRO A 85 14.18 -6.38 23.61
CA PRO A 85 14.57 -7.79 23.52
C PRO A 85 13.54 -8.77 24.11
N LEU A 86 13.37 -9.92 23.47
CA LEU A 86 12.49 -11.01 23.91
C LEU A 86 13.31 -12.30 24.08
N PRO A 87 13.18 -13.02 25.21
CA PRO A 87 13.89 -14.29 25.40
C PRO A 87 13.60 -15.29 24.29
N GLY A 88 14.64 -15.87 23.70
CA GLY A 88 14.51 -16.89 22.65
C GLY A 88 13.96 -16.39 21.31
N VAL A 89 13.96 -15.08 21.07
CA VAL A 89 13.54 -14.48 19.80
C VAL A 89 14.69 -13.65 19.24
N THR A 90 15.11 -13.99 18.02
CA THR A 90 16.02 -13.15 17.24
C THR A 90 15.22 -12.02 16.61
N GLN A 91 15.65 -10.78 16.80
CA GLN A 91 14.94 -9.60 16.30
C GLN A 91 15.76 -8.96 15.18
N ILE A 92 15.16 -8.86 13.99
CA ILE A 92 15.71 -8.17 12.83
C ILE A 92 14.95 -6.86 12.69
N GLN A 93 15.68 -5.74 12.72
CA GLN A 93 15.12 -4.45 12.35
C GLN A 93 15.28 -4.30 10.82
N GLY A 94 14.21 -4.55 10.07
CA GLY A 94 14.30 -4.67 8.62
C GLY A 94 12.98 -4.44 7.90
N ASP A 95 13.10 -4.13 6.61
CA ASP A 95 11.97 -3.94 5.70
C ASP A 95 11.62 -5.29 5.05
N ILE A 96 10.39 -5.76 5.24
CA ILE A 96 9.90 -7.03 4.69
C ILE A 96 9.82 -7.04 3.16
N THR A 97 9.94 -5.88 2.49
CA THR A 97 9.98 -5.79 1.02
C THR A 97 11.37 -6.05 0.44
N LYS A 98 12.41 -6.13 1.29
CA LYS A 98 13.80 -6.28 0.83
C LYS A 98 14.26 -7.73 0.87
N ILE A 99 14.94 -8.16 -0.19
CA ILE A 99 15.53 -9.50 -0.29
C ILE A 99 16.57 -9.76 0.80
N THR A 100 17.27 -8.72 1.25
CA THR A 100 18.26 -8.80 2.34
C THR A 100 17.62 -9.30 3.63
N THR A 101 16.39 -8.87 3.91
CA THR A 101 15.62 -9.30 5.09
C THR A 101 15.28 -10.79 4.99
N ALA A 102 14.84 -11.26 3.83
CA ALA A 102 14.58 -12.68 3.59
C ALA A 102 15.85 -13.53 3.78
N GLN A 103 16.98 -13.08 3.24
CA GLN A 103 18.28 -13.75 3.39
C GLN A 103 18.75 -13.82 4.85
N GLU A 104 18.52 -12.76 5.63
CA GLU A 104 18.86 -12.72 7.05
C GLU A 104 18.01 -13.72 7.86
N ILE A 105 16.70 -13.79 7.59
CA ILE A 105 15.81 -14.81 8.18
C ILE A 105 16.34 -16.23 7.88
N ILE A 106 16.63 -16.53 6.61
CA ILE A 106 17.13 -17.84 6.17
C ILE A 106 18.46 -18.16 6.85
N ARG A 107 19.35 -17.18 7.01
CA ARG A 107 20.64 -17.36 7.71
C ARG A 107 20.42 -17.75 9.17
N HIS A 108 19.50 -17.11 9.87
CA HIS A 108 19.17 -17.48 11.25
C HIS A 108 18.58 -18.88 11.38
N PHE A 109 17.88 -19.36 10.36
CA PHE A 109 17.40 -20.74 10.28
C PHE A 109 18.41 -21.72 9.69
N GLU A 110 19.67 -21.32 9.48
CA GLU A 110 20.73 -22.18 8.91
C GLU A 110 20.33 -22.79 7.56
N GLY A 111 19.66 -22.00 6.72
CA GLY A 111 19.19 -22.44 5.40
C GLY A 111 17.90 -23.27 5.43
N GLN A 112 17.36 -23.59 6.61
CA GLN A 112 16.10 -24.33 6.71
C GLN A 112 14.88 -23.41 6.61
N PRO A 113 13.81 -23.81 5.92
CA PRO A 113 12.60 -23.01 5.80
C PRO A 113 11.78 -22.99 7.11
N ALA A 114 11.02 -21.92 7.29
CA ALA A 114 10.06 -21.75 8.38
C ALA A 114 8.91 -22.75 8.29
N ASP A 115 8.40 -23.18 9.44
CA ASP A 115 7.19 -24.00 9.55
C ASP A 115 5.92 -23.13 9.63
N LEU A 116 6.04 -21.96 10.26
CA LEU A 116 4.96 -21.00 10.50
C LEU A 116 5.45 -19.57 10.24
N VAL A 117 4.67 -18.79 9.49
CA VAL A 117 4.85 -17.35 9.36
C VAL A 117 3.59 -16.64 9.85
N VAL A 118 3.74 -15.64 10.73
CA VAL A 118 2.63 -14.86 11.26
C VAL A 118 2.84 -13.37 11.01
N CYS A 119 1.76 -12.60 10.82
CA CYS A 119 1.82 -11.16 10.59
C CYS A 119 0.60 -10.44 11.20
N ASP A 120 0.78 -9.70 12.30
CA ASP A 120 -0.27 -8.82 12.89
C ASP A 120 -0.12 -7.36 12.43
N GLY A 121 0.66 -7.11 11.38
CA GLY A 121 0.91 -5.77 10.85
C GLY A 121 -0.38 -5.06 10.41
N ALA A 122 -0.49 -3.77 10.73
CA ALA A 122 -1.50 -2.88 10.19
C ALA A 122 -0.93 -1.47 10.01
N PRO A 123 -1.35 -0.74 8.96
CA PRO A 123 -0.99 0.66 8.80
C PRO A 123 -1.75 1.53 9.83
N ASP A 124 -1.32 2.78 9.95
CA ASP A 124 -2.08 3.80 10.66
C ASP A 124 -3.43 4.01 9.96
N VAL A 125 -4.51 3.79 10.71
CA VAL A 125 -5.88 3.87 10.19
C VAL A 125 -6.26 5.33 10.02
N THR A 126 -6.53 5.73 8.77
CA THR A 126 -6.92 7.10 8.39
C THR A 126 -8.39 7.39 8.70
N GLY A 127 -9.22 6.34 8.80
CA GLY A 127 -10.67 6.42 8.93
C GLY A 127 -11.40 6.43 7.59
N LEU A 128 -10.65 6.48 6.47
CA LEU A 128 -11.17 6.27 5.12
C LEU A 128 -11.04 4.79 4.78
N HIS A 129 -12.14 4.04 4.99
CA HIS A 129 -12.12 2.58 4.92
C HIS A 129 -11.57 2.02 3.60
N ASP A 130 -11.90 2.63 2.46
CA ASP A 130 -11.44 2.15 1.15
C ASP A 130 -9.90 2.28 1.01
N VAL A 131 -9.31 3.36 1.57
CA VAL A 131 -7.85 3.58 1.59
C VAL A 131 -7.18 2.65 2.59
N ASP A 132 -7.74 2.53 3.79
CA ASP A 132 -7.21 1.68 4.85
C ASP A 132 -7.20 0.20 4.42
N GLU A 133 -8.26 -0.26 3.73
CA GLU A 133 -8.36 -1.60 3.14
C GLU A 133 -7.28 -1.82 2.08
N TYR A 134 -7.10 -0.87 1.16
CA TYR A 134 -6.08 -0.95 0.12
C TYR A 134 -4.66 -1.03 0.70
N ILE A 135 -4.31 -0.17 1.66
CA ILE A 135 -2.97 -0.17 2.29
C ILE A 135 -2.75 -1.47 3.08
N GLN A 136 -3.75 -1.97 3.80
CA GLN A 136 -3.66 -3.25 4.49
C GLN A 136 -3.44 -4.41 3.49
N ALA A 137 -4.10 -4.39 2.34
CA ALA A 137 -3.90 -5.39 1.29
C ALA A 137 -2.48 -5.33 0.71
N GLN A 138 -1.91 -4.13 0.50
CA GLN A 138 -0.52 -3.97 0.07
C GLN A 138 0.47 -4.53 1.09
N LEU A 139 0.23 -4.29 2.38
CA LEU A 139 1.05 -4.86 3.45
C LEU A 139 0.96 -6.39 3.48
N LEU A 140 -0.24 -6.94 3.27
CA LEU A 140 -0.42 -8.39 3.17
C LEU A 140 0.32 -8.99 1.97
N LEU A 141 0.29 -8.33 0.81
CA LEU A 141 1.01 -8.79 -0.38
C LEU A 141 2.52 -8.78 -0.15
N ALA A 142 3.06 -7.74 0.50
CA ALA A 142 4.47 -7.72 0.91
C ALA A 142 4.81 -8.86 1.89
N ALA A 143 3.94 -9.11 2.88
CA ALA A 143 4.11 -10.21 3.83
C ALA A 143 4.01 -11.59 3.15
N LEU A 144 3.09 -11.77 2.21
CA LEU A 144 2.98 -12.98 1.41
C LEU A 144 4.25 -13.19 0.57
N ASN A 145 4.78 -12.12 -0.03
CA ASN A 145 5.95 -12.23 -0.90
C ASN A 145 7.20 -12.70 -0.12
N ILE A 146 7.50 -12.11 1.04
CA ILE A 146 8.60 -12.64 1.88
C ILE A 146 8.30 -14.06 2.37
N THR A 147 7.02 -14.37 2.65
CA THR A 147 6.59 -15.71 3.05
C THR A 147 6.93 -16.76 1.99
N THR A 148 6.77 -16.46 0.69
CA THR A 148 7.10 -17.42 -0.37
C THR A 148 8.59 -17.79 -0.43
N HIS A 149 9.47 -16.93 0.11
CA HIS A 149 10.91 -17.17 0.18
C HIS A 149 11.33 -17.99 1.40
N VAL A 150 10.58 -17.87 2.51
CA VAL A 150 11.00 -18.42 3.80
C VAL A 150 10.17 -19.61 4.27
N LEU A 151 8.93 -19.76 3.81
CA LEU A 151 8.00 -20.80 4.27
C LEU A 151 8.21 -22.11 3.52
N LYS A 152 8.21 -23.23 4.26
CA LYS A 152 8.33 -24.56 3.65
C LYS A 152 7.04 -24.96 2.93
N PRO A 153 7.10 -25.81 1.89
CA PRO A 153 5.92 -26.50 1.39
C PRO A 153 5.19 -27.25 2.51
N GLY A 154 3.88 -27.12 2.57
CA GLY A 154 3.04 -27.62 3.65
C GLY A 154 3.01 -26.74 4.91
N GLY A 155 3.73 -25.63 4.95
CA GLY A 155 3.74 -24.69 6.06
C GLY A 155 2.47 -23.84 6.16
N THR A 156 2.35 -23.10 7.26
CA THR A 156 1.19 -22.25 7.58
C THR A 156 1.56 -20.78 7.59
N PHE A 157 0.70 -19.94 7.02
CA PHE A 157 0.80 -18.48 7.05
C PHE A 157 -0.45 -17.88 7.71
N VAL A 158 -0.27 -17.01 8.70
CA VAL A 158 -1.38 -16.33 9.38
C VAL A 158 -1.18 -14.84 9.28
N ALA A 159 -2.17 -14.09 8.81
CA ALA A 159 -2.02 -12.65 8.69
C ALA A 159 -3.30 -11.87 8.97
N LYS A 160 -3.12 -10.66 9.50
CA LYS A 160 -4.21 -9.68 9.65
C LYS A 160 -4.65 -9.17 8.28
N ILE A 161 -5.96 -9.06 8.12
CA ILE A 161 -6.61 -8.43 6.97
C ILE A 161 -7.69 -7.45 7.45
N PHE A 162 -8.05 -6.51 6.59
CA PHE A 162 -9.29 -5.75 6.73
C PHE A 162 -10.34 -6.38 5.83
N ARG A 163 -11.40 -6.91 6.44
CA ARG A 163 -12.48 -7.61 5.75
C ARG A 163 -13.49 -6.60 5.22
N GLY A 164 -13.07 -5.84 4.20
CA GLY A 164 -13.91 -4.87 3.51
C GLY A 164 -14.61 -5.46 2.30
N LYS A 165 -14.86 -4.63 1.27
CA LYS A 165 -15.74 -4.99 0.15
C LYS A 165 -15.08 -6.01 -0.80
N ASP A 166 -13.77 -5.90 -1.01
CA ASP A 166 -13.06 -6.63 -2.07
C ASP A 166 -12.23 -7.80 -1.53
N VAL A 167 -12.53 -8.25 -0.31
CA VAL A 167 -11.81 -9.33 0.37
C VAL A 167 -11.83 -10.68 -0.39
N THR A 168 -12.81 -10.90 -1.26
CA THR A 168 -12.89 -12.13 -2.07
C THR A 168 -11.71 -12.25 -3.04
N LEU A 169 -11.27 -11.15 -3.65
CA LEU A 169 -10.10 -11.14 -4.53
C LEU A 169 -8.84 -11.56 -3.78
N LEU A 170 -8.69 -11.05 -2.55
CA LEU A 170 -7.61 -11.39 -1.65
C LEU A 170 -7.58 -12.89 -1.34
N TYR A 171 -8.73 -13.49 -1.05
CA TYR A 171 -8.83 -14.93 -0.80
C TYR A 171 -8.48 -15.76 -2.03
N SER A 172 -8.92 -15.33 -3.23
CA SER A 172 -8.56 -15.98 -4.48
C SER A 172 -7.06 -15.94 -4.73
N GLN A 173 -6.40 -14.81 -4.47
CA GLN A 173 -4.94 -14.67 -4.59
C GLN A 173 -4.20 -15.59 -3.61
N LEU A 174 -4.65 -15.67 -2.35
CA LEU A 174 -4.06 -16.58 -1.37
C LEU A 174 -4.26 -18.05 -1.74
N LYS A 175 -5.42 -18.40 -2.30
CA LYS A 175 -5.72 -19.77 -2.77
C LYS A 175 -4.83 -20.27 -3.91
N VAL A 176 -4.12 -19.37 -4.60
CA VAL A 176 -3.08 -19.76 -5.58
C VAL A 176 -1.88 -20.41 -4.89
N PHE A 177 -1.56 -20.01 -3.66
CA PHE A 177 -0.37 -20.45 -2.93
C PHE A 177 -0.67 -21.41 -1.77
N PHE A 178 -1.94 -21.54 -1.35
CA PHE A 178 -2.32 -22.36 -0.20
C PHE A 178 -3.58 -23.17 -0.49
N SER A 179 -3.58 -24.45 -0.12
CA SER A 179 -4.78 -25.28 -0.31
C SER A 179 -5.90 -24.91 0.66
N GLY A 180 -5.56 -24.52 1.90
CA GLY A 180 -6.50 -24.03 2.90
C GLY A 180 -6.40 -22.51 3.06
N VAL A 181 -7.51 -21.78 2.97
CA VAL A 181 -7.57 -20.35 3.32
C VAL A 181 -8.86 -20.12 4.08
N THR A 182 -8.73 -19.82 5.37
CA THR A 182 -9.86 -19.64 6.28
C THR A 182 -9.82 -18.23 6.88
N CYS A 183 -10.95 -17.52 6.83
CA CYS A 183 -11.10 -16.23 7.50
C CYS A 183 -11.58 -16.45 8.94
N ALA A 184 -10.82 -15.98 9.92
CA ALA A 184 -11.11 -16.10 11.34
C ALA A 184 -11.17 -14.71 12.00
N LYS A 185 -12.14 -14.51 12.89
CA LYS A 185 -12.22 -13.31 13.73
C LYS A 185 -12.21 -13.74 15.20
N PRO A 186 -11.04 -13.73 15.87
CA PRO A 186 -10.94 -14.15 17.27
C PRO A 186 -11.75 -13.22 18.18
N ARG A 187 -12.27 -13.73 19.31
CA ARG A 187 -13.10 -12.97 20.25
C ARG A 187 -12.39 -11.77 20.87
N SER A 188 -11.06 -11.78 20.88
CA SER A 188 -10.20 -10.69 21.32
C SER A 188 -10.07 -9.55 20.32
N SER A 189 -10.46 -9.78 19.06
CA SER A 189 -10.70 -8.74 18.06
C SER A 189 -11.98 -7.98 18.39
N ARG A 190 -11.95 -6.65 18.21
CA ARG A 190 -13.12 -5.81 18.50
C ARG A 190 -14.18 -6.02 17.43
N ASN A 191 -15.43 -6.19 17.85
CA ASN A 191 -16.56 -6.29 16.92
C ASN A 191 -16.75 -5.03 16.06
N SER A 192 -16.37 -3.87 16.59
CA SER A 192 -16.40 -2.59 15.87
C SER A 192 -15.25 -2.42 14.86
N SER A 193 -14.25 -3.30 14.87
CA SER A 193 -13.16 -3.27 13.90
C SER A 193 -13.51 -4.15 12.71
N ILE A 194 -13.12 -3.72 11.50
CA ILE A 194 -13.18 -4.53 10.28
C ILE A 194 -12.02 -5.54 10.19
N GLU A 195 -11.13 -5.58 11.18
CA GLU A 195 -10.04 -6.55 11.21
C GLU A 195 -10.58 -7.99 11.27
N ALA A 196 -9.90 -8.86 10.53
CA ALA A 196 -10.01 -10.31 10.61
C ALA A 196 -8.62 -10.90 10.35
N PHE A 197 -8.51 -12.22 10.38
CA PHE A 197 -7.28 -12.93 10.11
C PHE A 197 -7.52 -13.97 9.03
N VAL A 198 -6.60 -14.08 8.09
CA VAL A 198 -6.52 -15.24 7.21
C VAL A 198 -5.59 -16.27 7.83
N VAL A 199 -6.04 -17.52 7.87
CA VAL A 199 -5.23 -18.69 8.23
C VAL A 199 -5.08 -19.50 6.95
N CYS A 200 -3.88 -19.45 6.40
CA CYS A 200 -3.51 -20.07 5.15
C CYS A 200 -2.69 -21.34 5.45
N GLU A 201 -3.26 -22.50 5.18
CA GLU A 201 -2.70 -23.80 5.53
C GLU A 201 -2.20 -24.53 4.29
N ASN A 202 -1.16 -25.33 4.49
CA ASN A 202 -0.55 -26.18 3.47
C ASN A 202 -0.08 -25.36 2.25
N TYR A 203 0.97 -24.57 2.47
CA TYR A 203 1.66 -23.83 1.40
C TYR A 203 2.03 -24.75 0.24
N SER A 204 1.51 -24.44 -0.93
CA SER A 204 1.61 -25.21 -2.17
C SER A 204 1.71 -24.21 -3.33
N PRO A 205 2.89 -23.60 -3.56
CA PRO A 205 3.06 -22.67 -4.66
C PRO A 205 2.83 -23.38 -6.01
N PRO A 206 2.44 -22.64 -7.07
CA PRO A 206 2.28 -23.20 -8.41
C PRO A 206 3.56 -23.89 -8.91
N GLU A 207 3.42 -24.93 -9.72
CA GLU A 207 4.56 -25.64 -10.31
C GLU A 207 5.41 -24.68 -11.17
N GLY A 208 6.72 -24.64 -10.91
CA GLY A 208 7.65 -23.72 -11.57
C GLY A 208 7.63 -22.29 -11.04
N TYR A 209 6.87 -21.99 -9.98
CA TYR A 209 6.93 -20.69 -9.31
C TYR A 209 8.31 -20.49 -8.65
N VAL A 210 8.94 -19.34 -8.92
CA VAL A 210 10.22 -18.95 -8.33
C VAL A 210 9.98 -17.68 -7.52
N PRO A 211 10.18 -17.70 -6.20
CA PRO A 211 10.03 -16.52 -5.37
C PRO A 211 10.91 -15.36 -5.87
N ASN A 212 10.31 -14.16 -6.00
CA ASN A 212 11.03 -12.93 -6.35
C ASN A 212 10.58 -11.77 -5.44
N MET A 213 11.54 -10.98 -4.95
CA MET A 213 11.25 -9.81 -4.10
C MET A 213 11.13 -8.50 -4.89
N SER A 214 11.18 -8.57 -6.22
CA SER A 214 11.00 -7.41 -7.10
C SER A 214 9.60 -6.82 -6.94
N ASN A 215 9.51 -5.50 -6.77
CA ASN A 215 8.24 -4.78 -6.79
C ASN A 215 8.12 -3.97 -8.10
N PRO A 216 7.39 -4.47 -9.11
CA PRO A 216 7.30 -3.81 -10.41
C PRO A 216 6.71 -2.39 -10.38
N LEU A 217 6.01 -2.02 -9.29
CA LEU A 217 5.38 -0.71 -9.15
C LEU A 217 6.31 0.33 -8.50
N LEU A 218 7.37 -0.09 -7.80
CA LEU A 218 8.26 0.82 -7.04
C LEU A 218 9.72 0.73 -7.48
N ASP A 219 10.16 -0.40 -8.03
CA ASP A 219 11.52 -0.56 -8.51
C ASP A 219 11.64 0.07 -9.90
N HIS A 220 12.27 1.25 -9.97
CA HIS A 220 12.64 1.89 -11.24
C HIS A 220 13.73 1.10 -12.00
N CYS A 221 14.29 0.05 -11.39
CA CYS A 221 15.10 -0.93 -12.09
C CYS A 221 14.22 -2.08 -12.59
N TYR A 222 14.09 -2.19 -13.91
CA TYR A 222 13.63 -3.41 -14.57
C TYR A 222 14.73 -4.49 -14.48
N ASP A 223 15.32 -4.74 -13.31
CA ASP A 223 16.39 -5.74 -13.12
C ASP A 223 15.88 -7.16 -13.36
N VAL A 224 14.56 -7.37 -13.25
CA VAL A 224 13.92 -8.58 -13.76
C VAL A 224 13.78 -8.42 -15.26
N ASP A 225 14.55 -9.19 -16.03
CA ASP A 225 14.28 -9.33 -17.46
C ASP A 225 12.92 -10.01 -17.61
N PHE A 226 11.87 -9.20 -17.74
CA PHE A 226 10.49 -9.65 -17.92
C PHE A 226 10.34 -10.62 -19.09
N ASN A 227 11.26 -10.60 -20.06
CA ASN A 227 11.26 -11.54 -21.17
C ASN A 227 11.71 -12.95 -20.76
N GLN A 228 12.46 -13.10 -19.67
CA GLN A 228 12.92 -14.38 -19.13
C GLN A 228 11.92 -15.03 -18.16
N LEU A 229 10.91 -14.30 -17.70
CA LEU A 229 9.87 -14.89 -16.86
C LEU A 229 8.98 -15.82 -17.71
N GLU A 230 8.67 -17.00 -17.16
CA GLU A 230 7.83 -18.01 -17.82
C GLU A 230 6.79 -18.59 -16.84
N GLY A 231 5.74 -19.20 -17.41
CA GLY A 231 4.70 -19.91 -16.66
C GLY A 231 4.04 -19.07 -15.57
N PRO A 232 3.94 -19.54 -14.32
CA PRO A 232 3.24 -18.84 -13.24
C PRO A 232 3.92 -17.53 -12.82
N ASN A 233 5.20 -17.33 -13.14
CA ASN A 233 5.91 -16.08 -12.84
C ASN A 233 5.63 -14.99 -13.90
N ARG A 234 5.00 -15.32 -15.03
CA ARG A 234 4.62 -14.39 -16.11
C ARG A 234 3.18 -14.61 -16.57
N ILE A 235 2.23 -14.10 -15.80
CA ILE A 235 0.84 -14.01 -16.23
C ILE A 235 0.57 -12.58 -16.69
N ILE A 236 0.47 -12.39 -18.01
CA ILE A 236 0.07 -11.11 -18.60
C ILE A 236 -1.45 -11.12 -18.74
N VAL A 237 -2.12 -10.33 -17.90
CA VAL A 237 -3.53 -10.01 -18.14
C VAL A 237 -3.57 -9.01 -19.29
N PRO A 238 -4.24 -9.32 -20.42
CA PRO A 238 -4.29 -8.40 -21.55
C PRO A 238 -5.02 -7.13 -21.13
N PHE A 239 -4.36 -5.99 -21.28
CA PHE A 239 -5.02 -4.69 -21.17
C PHE A 239 -5.66 -4.39 -22.53
N LEU A 240 -7.00 -4.39 -22.57
CA LEU A 240 -7.76 -4.03 -23.76
C LEU A 240 -8.38 -2.65 -23.55
N ALA A 241 -7.87 -1.65 -24.27
CA ALA A 241 -8.58 -0.39 -24.38
C ALA A 241 -9.86 -0.62 -25.20
N CYS A 242 -11.01 -0.31 -24.62
CA CYS A 242 -12.31 -0.46 -25.26
C CYS A 242 -12.78 0.90 -25.79
N GLY A 243 -13.19 0.92 -27.07
CA GLY A 243 -13.61 2.14 -27.77
C GLY A 243 -13.03 2.15 -29.18
N ASP A 244 -13.67 2.90 -30.07
CA ASP A 244 -13.07 3.18 -31.38
C ASP A 244 -11.95 4.21 -31.20
N LEU A 245 -10.81 4.03 -31.87
CA LEU A 245 -9.73 5.01 -31.91
C LEU A 245 -10.16 6.32 -32.58
N SER A 246 -11.28 6.31 -33.32
CA SER A 246 -11.90 7.52 -33.87
C SER A 246 -12.80 8.27 -32.89
N ALA A 247 -13.06 7.72 -31.70
CA ALA A 247 -13.93 8.32 -30.71
C ALA A 247 -13.30 9.56 -30.03
N PHE A 248 -14.14 10.32 -29.32
CA PHE A 248 -13.69 11.47 -28.55
C PHE A 248 -12.78 11.05 -27.38
N ASP A 249 -11.61 11.67 -27.32
CA ASP A 249 -10.66 11.62 -26.20
C ASP A 249 -11.24 12.42 -25.02
N SER A 250 -11.34 11.78 -23.84
CA SER A 250 -11.90 12.42 -22.64
C SER A 250 -11.10 13.62 -22.15
N ASP A 251 -9.82 13.69 -22.49
CA ASP A 251 -8.91 14.76 -22.04
C ASP A 251 -8.77 15.88 -23.09
N ARG A 252 -9.45 15.78 -24.23
CA ARG A 252 -9.46 16.82 -25.26
C ARG A 252 -10.80 17.54 -25.34
N THR A 253 -10.73 18.80 -25.73
CA THR A 253 -11.91 19.57 -26.12
C THR A 253 -12.08 19.51 -27.63
N TYR A 254 -13.28 19.18 -28.08
CA TYR A 254 -13.62 19.08 -29.49
C TYR A 254 -14.57 20.22 -29.91
N PRO A 255 -14.45 20.71 -31.15
CA PRO A 255 -15.44 21.65 -31.68
C PRO A 255 -16.82 20.98 -31.75
N LEU A 256 -17.86 21.76 -31.45
CA LEU A 256 -19.23 21.30 -31.57
C LEU A 256 -19.52 20.99 -33.05
N GLN A 257 -19.90 19.74 -33.33
CA GLN A 257 -20.36 19.34 -34.67
C GLN A 257 -21.80 19.83 -34.87
N LEU A 258 -21.94 21.10 -35.22
CA LEU A 258 -23.22 21.72 -35.54
C LEU A 258 -23.44 21.66 -37.06
N ASP A 259 -24.67 21.34 -37.44
CA ASP A 259 -25.14 21.56 -38.81
C ASP A 259 -25.02 23.07 -39.12
N PRO A 260 -24.53 23.48 -40.31
CA PRO A 260 -24.42 24.90 -40.68
C PRO A 260 -25.72 25.72 -40.51
N SER A 261 -26.86 25.05 -40.47
CA SER A 261 -28.18 25.64 -40.28
C SER A 261 -28.63 25.77 -38.81
N LYS A 262 -27.83 25.28 -37.83
CA LYS A 262 -28.22 25.19 -36.42
C LYS A 262 -27.25 25.94 -35.51
N GLU A 263 -27.77 26.88 -34.72
CA GLU A 263 -27.03 27.50 -33.62
C GLU A 263 -26.94 26.56 -32.41
N TYR A 264 -25.85 26.67 -31.65
CA TYR A 264 -25.71 25.95 -30.39
C TYR A 264 -26.81 26.36 -29.41
N ARG A 265 -27.55 25.38 -28.90
CA ARG A 265 -28.51 25.57 -27.82
C ARG A 265 -28.05 24.79 -26.59
N TYR A 266 -27.69 25.52 -25.54
CA TYR A 266 -27.44 24.91 -24.24
C TYR A 266 -28.68 24.15 -23.77
N THR A 267 -28.49 22.87 -23.47
CA THR A 267 -29.53 22.03 -22.87
C THR A 267 -29.14 21.80 -21.42
N PRO A 268 -30.00 22.15 -20.45
CA PRO A 268 -29.69 21.86 -19.05
C PRO A 268 -29.53 20.35 -18.84
N PRO A 269 -28.69 19.93 -17.88
CA PRO A 269 -28.54 18.51 -17.57
C PRO A 269 -29.90 17.90 -17.21
N THR A 270 -30.14 16.67 -17.66
CA THR A 270 -31.40 15.94 -17.45
C THR A 270 -31.77 15.87 -15.97
N GLN A 271 -30.76 15.81 -15.10
CA GLN A 271 -30.90 15.93 -13.67
C GLN A 271 -29.84 16.89 -13.13
N PRO A 272 -30.22 18.05 -12.55
CA PRO A 272 -29.26 18.92 -11.92
C PRO A 272 -28.69 18.27 -10.64
N PRO A 273 -27.45 18.58 -10.25
CA PRO A 273 -26.90 18.10 -8.99
C PRO A 273 -27.81 18.47 -7.82
N ILE A 274 -28.15 17.50 -6.97
CA ILE A 274 -28.94 17.72 -5.74
C ILE A 274 -28.29 18.79 -4.86
N ARG A 275 -26.95 18.83 -4.89
CA ARG A 275 -26.13 19.87 -4.27
C ARG A 275 -25.00 20.22 -5.23
N PRO A 276 -25.05 21.35 -5.95
CA PRO A 276 -23.98 21.69 -6.89
C PRO A 276 -22.66 21.89 -6.13
N PRO A 277 -21.51 21.41 -6.65
CA PRO A 277 -20.21 21.58 -5.97
C PRO A 277 -19.83 23.06 -5.80
N TYR A 278 -20.37 23.94 -6.65
CA TYR A 278 -20.24 25.39 -6.55
C TYR A 278 -21.30 26.05 -5.64
N GLN A 279 -22.13 25.30 -4.91
CA GLN A 279 -23.18 25.88 -4.05
C GLN A 279 -22.57 26.86 -3.03
N GLN A 280 -21.44 26.50 -2.43
CA GLN A 280 -20.73 27.37 -1.49
C GLN A 280 -20.20 28.61 -2.19
N ALA A 281 -19.59 28.49 -3.37
CA ALA A 281 -19.12 29.63 -4.16
C ALA A 281 -20.28 30.57 -4.56
N CYS A 282 -21.44 30.03 -4.98
CA CYS A 282 -22.63 30.80 -5.26
C CYS A 282 -23.20 31.49 -4.01
N HIS A 283 -23.20 30.81 -2.86
CA HIS A 283 -23.58 31.42 -1.58
C HIS A 283 -22.64 32.56 -1.18
N LEU A 284 -21.33 32.33 -1.26
CA LEU A 284 -20.32 33.35 -0.97
C LEU A 284 -20.47 34.54 -1.92
N ARG A 285 -20.67 34.30 -3.23
CA ARG A 285 -20.92 35.36 -4.22
C ARG A 285 -22.19 36.15 -3.91
N LYS A 286 -23.29 35.46 -3.60
CA LYS A 286 -24.59 36.08 -3.30
C LYS A 286 -24.54 36.93 -2.04
N ASN A 287 -23.70 36.56 -1.07
CA ASN A 287 -23.51 37.29 0.18
C ASN A 287 -22.29 38.24 0.17
N ASN A 288 -21.65 38.48 -1.00
CA ASN A 288 -20.42 39.30 -1.09
C ASN A 288 -19.28 38.86 -0.16
N LEU A 289 -19.19 37.56 0.13
CA LEU A 289 -18.17 36.94 0.98
C LEU A 289 -17.00 36.33 0.18
N LEU A 290 -16.99 36.48 -1.16
CA LEU A 290 -15.83 36.12 -1.96
C LEU A 290 -14.72 37.15 -1.74
N ALA A 291 -13.47 36.68 -1.61
CA ALA A 291 -12.32 37.55 -1.55
C ALA A 291 -12.32 38.49 -2.78
N LYS A 292 -12.25 39.79 -2.53
CA LYS A 292 -12.04 40.79 -3.58
C LYS A 292 -10.54 40.98 -3.72
N GLU A 293 -10.06 41.12 -4.96
CA GLU A 293 -8.68 41.57 -5.17
C GLU A 293 -8.51 42.95 -4.52
N ASP A 294 -7.50 43.09 -3.67
CA ASP A 294 -7.11 44.39 -3.15
C ASP A 294 -6.66 45.24 -4.35
N SER A 295 -7.41 46.29 -4.64
CA SER A 295 -7.04 47.27 -5.65
C SER A 295 -5.63 47.79 -5.34
N PRO A 296 -4.67 47.75 -6.28
CA PRO A 296 -3.32 48.23 -6.01
C PRO A 296 -3.38 49.72 -5.68
N SER A 297 -2.99 50.07 -4.45
CA SER A 297 -2.85 51.45 -4.00
C SER A 297 -1.70 52.13 -4.76
N VAL A 298 -2.08 53.13 -5.56
CA VAL A 298 -1.34 54.29 -6.10
C VAL A 298 0.22 54.24 -6.09
N PRO A 299 0.88 54.48 -7.25
CA PRO A 299 2.33 54.49 -7.37
C PRO A 299 2.98 55.78 -6.80
N LEU A 300 4.17 55.62 -6.21
CA LEU A 300 5.08 56.70 -5.82
C LEU A 300 5.56 57.46 -7.08
N ASP A 301 5.35 58.77 -7.08
CA ASP A 301 5.81 59.71 -8.10
C ASP A 301 7.35 59.70 -8.29
N GLY A 302 7.76 59.54 -9.55
CA GLY A 302 8.63 60.51 -10.22
C GLY A 302 10.14 60.23 -10.31
N ALA A 303 10.60 59.73 -11.47
CA ALA A 303 11.48 60.49 -12.38
C ALA A 303 11.80 59.73 -13.68
N PHE A 304 11.84 60.49 -14.79
CA PHE A 304 12.20 60.18 -16.19
C PHE A 304 11.06 59.61 -17.08
N SER A 305 10.28 60.44 -17.79
CA SER A 305 10.61 61.17 -19.05
C SER A 305 11.10 60.21 -20.14
N ALA A 306 10.52 60.06 -21.33
CA ALA A 306 9.51 60.82 -22.05
C ALA A 306 9.12 60.05 -23.33
N LEU A 307 7.89 60.31 -23.79
CA LEU A 307 7.40 60.29 -25.19
C LEU A 307 7.18 58.91 -25.86
N HIS A 308 5.92 58.45 -25.99
CA HIS A 308 4.96 58.74 -27.07
C HIS A 308 5.35 58.12 -28.43
N LEU A 309 4.68 57.04 -28.84
CA LEU A 309 3.78 56.99 -30.00
C LEU A 309 3.40 55.53 -30.35
N SER A 310 2.09 55.30 -30.36
CA SER A 310 1.43 54.25 -31.12
C SER A 310 1.61 54.43 -32.62
N ALA A 311 1.79 53.34 -33.37
CA ALA A 311 0.87 52.89 -34.42
C ALA A 311 1.53 51.85 -35.34
N ASN A 312 0.84 50.70 -35.44
CA ASN A 312 0.54 49.89 -36.63
C ASN A 312 1.57 49.61 -37.74
N GLN A 313 1.50 48.33 -38.14
CA GLN A 313 1.53 47.79 -39.51
C GLN A 313 2.88 47.63 -40.20
N ASP A 314 3.27 46.35 -40.30
CA ASP A 314 3.60 45.63 -41.53
C ASP A 314 4.03 46.46 -42.75
N CYS A 315 5.31 46.35 -43.11
CA CYS A 315 5.62 46.05 -44.50
C CYS A 315 6.96 45.32 -44.66
N ASN A 316 6.81 44.19 -45.33
CA ASN A 316 7.74 43.25 -45.91
C ASN A 316 9.04 43.80 -46.57
N THR A 317 9.96 42.84 -46.70
CA THR A 317 10.90 42.57 -47.81
C THR A 317 12.35 43.07 -47.80
N ALA A 318 13.22 42.05 -47.77
CA ALA A 318 14.37 41.78 -48.65
C ALA A 318 15.72 42.46 -48.36
N GLY A 319 16.74 41.61 -48.14
CA GLY A 319 18.16 42.02 -48.18
C GLY A 319 19.13 41.11 -47.43
N GLN A 320 19.27 39.85 -47.84
CA GLN A 320 20.46 38.98 -47.60
C GLN A 320 21.72 39.57 -48.30
N PRO A 321 22.93 38.96 -48.23
CA PRO A 321 23.54 38.12 -47.18
C PRO A 321 25.06 38.42 -46.95
N SER A 322 25.70 37.82 -45.94
CA SER A 322 27.11 37.37 -45.98
C SER A 322 27.33 36.29 -44.91
N ARG A 323 27.67 35.05 -45.33
CA ARG A 323 28.98 34.36 -45.16
C ARG A 323 29.38 34.13 -43.68
N GLU A 324 29.83 32.97 -43.22
CA GLU A 324 30.33 31.75 -43.86
C GLU A 324 30.37 30.60 -42.81
N MET A 325 30.31 29.38 -43.34
CA MET A 325 30.73 28.07 -42.83
C MET A 325 31.61 28.01 -41.57
N ALA A 326 31.37 27.04 -40.69
CA ALA A 326 32.10 25.75 -40.72
C ALA A 326 31.81 24.86 -39.51
N ASP A 327 31.83 23.55 -39.81
CA ASP A 327 31.89 22.35 -38.98
C ASP A 327 32.62 22.44 -37.63
N GLN A 328 32.16 21.68 -36.63
CA GLN A 328 32.83 20.43 -36.18
C GLN A 328 32.18 19.83 -34.94
N GLU A 329 32.14 18.49 -34.94
CA GLU A 329 31.92 17.58 -33.82
C GLU A 329 32.71 17.96 -32.56
N VAL A 330 32.24 17.58 -31.36
CA VAL A 330 32.98 16.74 -30.39
C VAL A 330 32.04 16.24 -29.28
N THR A 331 32.24 14.97 -28.97
CA THR A 331 31.64 14.06 -27.99
C THR A 331 31.93 14.40 -26.51
N LYS A 332 31.12 13.79 -25.63
CA LYS A 332 31.34 13.43 -24.20
C LYS A 332 31.12 14.53 -23.12
N CYS A 333 30.05 14.34 -22.35
CA CYS A 333 30.10 13.66 -21.04
C CYS A 333 28.74 13.01 -20.77
#